data_AF-A0A1H9YJS2-F1
#
_entry.id   AF-A0A1H9YJS2-F1
#
_cell.length_a   1.000
_cell.length_b   1.000
_cell.length_c   1.000
_cell.angle_alpha   90.00
_cell.angle_beta   90.00
_cell.angle_gamma   90.00
#
_symmetry.space_group_name_H-M   'P 1'
#
loop_
_entity.id
_entity.type
_entity.pdbx_description
1 polymer ?
#
loop_
_entity_poly.entity_id
_entity_poly.type
_entity_poly.pdbx_seq_one_letter_code
_entity_poly.pdbx_strand_id
1 'polypeptide(L)'
;MLGKNPFKGRIGSGIMSLMILLSLVSVGAAMEERGPISSIESGESVIIDAAGFPGFYYSTSSGTYYETLMLNFSEDGRVDVGDATYTLKISYGSTALLGDKYKVLNAGNQDLLLSKSLVSYGKRTLEIGQDYALGEEYKLVLKDMNKDGGLFELQKNSVPVSTQVLKEGEKFEYKTKINGTEYKTITATVEWIMFGESPTARLKSVTQYSENPIEIKVGDMYGEFKVTNIEKKKIELKNTVPIDLQPGREVSILDDFIKFKVAKNVYRAYPYTQNDDVKKYDVRGTAFNPKYATSFSWTADNFGSFFYDLEHDLSTEQMDLTVNTATENVEKGDLVYESTPVKIPYKNPEMMNCQKEYFKNGYYVMGWQGDKFAALGSAGRLSKIIMDSDEDKILKVGEEWDLGEGYTLTIKDISANSVYTCLSKNNIPVHSTVIKPGESADIGTHTLIYTRNIDDVDVPIVSVYFKNVFRADTNLVELKYPLHFSDSPLEIDIGDEIGELKVTHNDEKLRLENKRKLHLDGKVEITDDMWLRVLSSKFILYPYISRVECGELIIHEQSLPVITLEEYLMGA
;
A
#
# COMPACT_ATOMS: atom_id res chain seq x y z
N MET A 1 1.12 -13.00 -65.91
CA MET A 1 2.58 -13.11 -66.20
C MET A 1 3.04 -11.71 -66.54
N LEU A 2 4.02 -11.05 -65.93
CA LEU A 2 5.03 -11.25 -64.90
C LEU A 2 5.05 -9.93 -64.08
N GLY A 3 5.56 -9.75 -62.87
CA GLY A 3 6.37 -10.52 -61.92
C GLY A 3 6.63 -9.56 -60.74
N LYS A 4 6.56 -10.06 -59.50
CA LYS A 4 6.66 -9.29 -58.24
C LYS A 4 8.11 -9.11 -57.78
N ASN A 5 8.30 -8.03 -57.00
CA ASN A 5 9.37 -7.69 -56.04
C ASN A 5 10.72 -7.21 -56.61
N PRO A 6 11.32 -6.13 -56.01
CA PRO A 6 11.94 -6.24 -54.67
C PRO A 6 11.71 -5.07 -53.68
N PHE A 7 11.83 -5.42 -52.39
CA PHE A 7 12.35 -4.66 -51.24
C PHE A 7 11.90 -3.21 -50.98
N LYS A 8 11.09 -3.05 -49.91
CA LYS A 8 11.17 -1.90 -48.99
C LYS A 8 11.22 -2.44 -47.57
N GLY A 9 12.40 -2.36 -46.96
CA GLY A 9 12.58 -2.58 -45.52
C GLY A 9 11.89 -1.47 -44.75
N ARG A 10 11.02 -1.86 -43.81
CA ARG A 10 10.44 -0.97 -42.81
C ARG A 10 11.14 -1.32 -41.50
N ILE A 11 12.11 -0.49 -41.12
CA ILE A 11 12.71 -0.51 -39.78
C ILE A 11 11.63 0.07 -38.87
N GLY A 12 10.88 -0.79 -38.19
CA GLY A 12 10.05 -0.40 -37.06
C GLY A 12 10.96 -0.32 -35.84
N SER A 13 11.41 0.88 -35.48
CA SER A 13 11.99 1.12 -34.16
C SER A 13 10.86 1.10 -33.15
N GLY A 14 10.60 -0.08 -32.57
CA GLY A 14 9.89 -0.17 -31.31
C GLY A 14 10.79 0.41 -30.22
N ILE A 15 10.65 1.71 -29.95
CA ILE A 15 11.07 2.28 -28.69
C ILE A 15 9.87 2.08 -27.77
N MET A 16 9.82 0.90 -27.16
CA MET A 16 8.97 0.66 -26.00
C MET A 16 9.56 1.52 -24.90
N SER A 17 8.97 2.68 -24.67
CA SER A 17 9.34 3.53 -23.54
C SER A 17 8.93 2.76 -22.29
N LEU A 18 9.90 2.13 -21.63
CA LEU A 18 9.73 1.51 -20.32
C LEU A 18 9.49 2.66 -19.33
N MET A 19 8.26 3.16 -19.28
CA MET A 19 7.84 4.07 -18.23
C MET A 19 7.61 3.22 -16.99
N ILE A 20 8.67 3.07 -16.18
CA ILE A 20 8.54 2.61 -14.80
C ILE A 20 7.76 3.73 -14.09
N LEU A 21 6.43 3.60 -14.06
CA LEU A 21 5.60 4.37 -13.15
C LEU A 21 5.83 3.76 -11.76
N LEU A 22 6.87 4.20 -11.06
CA LEU A 22 6.83 4.07 -9.61
C LEU A 22 5.56 4.79 -9.14
N SER A 23 4.71 4.10 -8.39
CA SER A 23 3.61 4.75 -7.69
C SER A 23 4.18 5.78 -6.70
N LEU A 24 4.25 7.03 -7.15
CA LEU A 24 4.81 8.15 -6.40
C LEU A 24 3.73 8.68 -5.47
N VAL A 25 3.91 8.45 -4.17
CA VAL A 25 3.15 9.17 -3.14
C VAL A 25 3.77 10.57 -3.01
N SER A 26 2.93 11.60 -2.92
CA SER A 26 3.38 12.98 -2.73
C SER A 26 4.21 13.11 -1.45
N VAL A 27 5.31 13.86 -1.51
CA VAL A 27 6.13 14.20 -0.34
C VAL A 27 5.24 14.76 0.77
N GLY A 28 5.14 14.04 1.89
CA GLY A 28 4.38 14.43 3.08
C GLY A 28 3.04 13.73 3.33
N ALA A 29 2.61 12.79 2.46
CA ALA A 29 1.49 11.91 2.79
C ALA A 29 2.06 10.58 3.32
N ALA A 30 1.87 10.33 4.63
CA ALA A 30 2.26 9.07 5.22
C ALA A 30 1.54 7.91 4.52
N MET A 31 2.26 6.82 4.30
CA MET A 31 1.73 5.72 3.51
C MET A 31 0.80 4.84 4.36
N GLU A 32 -0.40 4.58 3.84
CA GLU A 32 -1.46 3.88 4.57
C GLU A 32 -1.54 2.40 4.17
N GLU A 33 -1.55 1.53 5.17
CA GLU A 33 -1.79 0.10 5.04
C GLU A 33 -3.28 -0.19 5.27
N ARG A 34 -4.09 0.08 4.23
CA ARG A 34 -5.55 -0.07 4.29
C ARG A 34 -5.97 -1.53 4.49
N GLY A 35 -6.85 -1.76 5.45
CA GLY A 35 -7.55 -3.03 5.68
C GLY A 35 -8.90 -3.13 4.97
N PRO A 36 -9.72 -4.11 5.37
CA PRO A 36 -10.99 -4.38 4.70
C PRO A 36 -11.99 -3.24 4.92
N ILE A 37 -12.78 -2.95 3.89
CA ILE A 37 -13.92 -2.02 3.99
C ILE A 37 -15.02 -2.73 4.78
N SER A 38 -15.54 -2.05 5.79
CA SER A 38 -16.54 -2.60 6.69
C SER A 38 -17.79 -1.72 6.72
N SER A 39 -18.95 -2.37 6.77
CA SER A 39 -20.19 -1.71 7.20
C SER A 39 -20.08 -1.33 8.67
N ILE A 40 -20.51 -0.12 9.00
CA ILE A 40 -20.63 0.36 10.39
C ILE A 40 -22.10 0.64 10.76
N GLU A 41 -23.01 -0.07 10.10
CA GLU A 41 -24.44 0.02 10.39
C GLU A 41 -24.75 -0.50 11.80
N SER A 42 -25.81 0.04 12.38
CA SER A 42 -26.32 -0.33 13.70
C SER A 42 -26.59 -1.83 13.81
N GLY A 43 -26.09 -2.46 14.88
CA GLY A 43 -26.26 -3.89 15.15
C GLY A 43 -25.31 -4.83 14.39
N GLU A 44 -24.46 -4.31 13.49
CA GLU A 44 -23.49 -5.12 12.75
C GLU A 44 -22.29 -5.50 13.63
N SER A 45 -21.52 -6.50 13.17
CA SER A 45 -20.26 -6.89 13.80
C SER A 45 -19.16 -6.96 12.76
N VAL A 46 -18.02 -6.35 13.07
CA VAL A 46 -16.86 -6.27 12.20
C VAL A 46 -15.74 -7.09 12.80
N ILE A 47 -15.16 -7.99 11.99
CA ILE A 47 -13.99 -8.78 12.37
C ILE A 47 -12.85 -8.42 11.41
N ILE A 48 -11.77 -7.93 11.98
CA ILE A 48 -10.53 -7.58 11.29
C ILE A 48 -9.47 -8.55 11.78
N ASP A 49 -8.88 -9.33 10.89
CA ASP A 49 -7.78 -10.23 11.21
C ASP A 49 -6.62 -10.04 10.25
N ALA A 50 -5.49 -10.69 10.52
CA ALA A 50 -4.36 -10.60 9.60
C ALA A 50 -4.57 -11.44 8.33
N ALA A 51 -5.73 -11.99 8.01
CA ALA A 51 -5.98 -12.44 6.64
C ALA A 51 -6.29 -11.22 5.75
N GLY A 52 -7.11 -10.29 6.23
CA GLY A 52 -7.56 -9.10 5.48
C GLY A 52 -6.87 -7.78 5.83
N PHE A 53 -6.24 -7.65 7.00
CA PHE A 53 -5.59 -6.42 7.44
C PHE A 53 -4.06 -6.51 7.34
N PRO A 54 -3.40 -5.73 6.45
CA PRO A 54 -1.94 -5.76 6.30
C PRO A 54 -1.18 -5.32 7.55
N GLY A 55 -1.74 -4.41 8.36
CA GLY A 55 -1.10 -3.91 9.58
C GLY A 55 -0.88 -4.96 10.67
N PHE A 56 -1.62 -6.06 10.67
CA PHE A 56 -1.39 -7.17 11.59
C PHE A 56 -0.32 -8.14 11.09
N TYR A 57 0.39 -8.78 12.02
CA TYR A 57 1.40 -9.76 11.67
C TYR A 57 0.80 -10.94 10.91
N TYR A 58 1.34 -11.17 9.71
CA TYR A 58 1.04 -12.35 8.90
C TYR A 58 2.31 -13.01 8.42
N SER A 59 2.51 -14.27 8.81
CA SER A 59 3.64 -15.06 8.34
C SER A 59 3.45 -15.42 6.87
N THR A 60 4.23 -14.80 6.00
CA THR A 60 4.27 -15.07 4.56
C THR A 60 4.78 -16.47 4.21
N SER A 61 5.40 -17.19 5.15
CA SER A 61 5.88 -18.56 4.95
C SER A 61 4.89 -19.62 5.41
N SER A 62 4.11 -19.32 6.47
CA SER A 62 3.22 -20.29 7.11
C SER A 62 1.74 -19.90 7.06
N GLY A 63 1.38 -18.75 6.49
CA GLY A 63 0.01 -18.21 6.50
C GLY A 63 -0.60 -18.11 7.90
N THR A 64 0.24 -17.92 8.92
CA THR A 64 -0.17 -17.90 10.33
C THR A 64 -0.25 -16.46 10.79
N TYR A 65 -1.33 -16.15 11.48
CA TYR A 65 -1.57 -14.87 12.14
C TYR A 65 -2.04 -15.09 13.57
N TYR A 66 -1.90 -14.05 14.38
CA TYR A 66 -2.17 -14.11 15.81
C TYR A 66 -3.15 -13.05 16.28
N GLU A 67 -3.35 -11.99 15.50
CA GLU A 67 -4.13 -10.83 15.92
C GLU A 67 -5.51 -10.84 15.28
N THR A 68 -6.50 -10.41 16.05
CA THR A 68 -7.87 -10.19 15.59
C THR A 68 -8.48 -9.04 16.39
N LEU A 69 -9.14 -8.12 15.72
CA LEU A 69 -9.96 -7.09 16.32
C LEU A 69 -11.42 -7.36 15.94
N MET A 70 -12.29 -7.45 16.94
CA MET A 70 -13.73 -7.56 16.76
C MET A 70 -14.39 -6.31 17.32
N LEU A 71 -15.28 -5.69 16.55
CA LEU A 71 -16.10 -4.55 16.94
C LEU A 71 -17.57 -4.96 16.82
N ASN A 72 -18.33 -4.90 17.91
CA ASN A 72 -19.77 -5.13 17.86
C ASN A 72 -20.47 -3.77 18.00
N PHE A 73 -21.27 -3.39 17.01
CA PHE A 73 -22.00 -2.13 17.02
C PHE A 73 -23.33 -2.30 17.74
N SER A 74 -23.61 -1.41 18.68
CA SER A 74 -24.90 -1.26 19.36
C SER A 74 -25.97 -0.71 18.41
N GLU A 75 -27.22 -0.69 18.88
CA GLU A 75 -28.34 -0.19 18.08
C GLU A 75 -28.23 1.32 17.72
N ASP A 76 -27.42 2.08 18.47
CA ASP A 76 -27.13 3.50 18.18
C ASP A 76 -25.88 3.69 17.30
N GLY A 77 -25.29 2.61 16.77
CA GLY A 77 -24.17 2.66 15.83
C GLY A 77 -22.80 2.92 16.48
N ARG A 78 -22.71 2.80 17.82
CA ARG A 78 -21.45 2.91 18.56
C ARG A 78 -20.92 1.54 18.93
N VAL A 79 -19.69 1.47 19.40
CA VAL A 79 -19.18 0.27 20.07
C VAL A 79 -19.10 0.58 21.56
N ASP A 80 -19.99 -0.01 22.34
CA ASP A 80 -20.07 0.22 23.78
C ASP A 80 -18.84 -0.32 24.52
N VAL A 81 -18.68 0.08 25.79
CA VAL A 81 -17.59 -0.38 26.65
C VAL A 81 -17.63 -1.91 26.77
N GLY A 82 -16.55 -2.56 26.34
CA GLY A 82 -16.39 -4.01 26.40
C GLY A 82 -16.82 -4.75 25.13
N ASP A 83 -17.37 -4.06 24.14
CA ASP A 83 -17.88 -4.62 22.89
C ASP A 83 -16.86 -4.56 21.73
N ALA A 84 -15.73 -3.88 21.93
CA ALA A 84 -14.54 -4.10 21.13
C ALA A 84 -13.61 -5.09 21.84
N THR A 85 -13.13 -6.10 21.11
CA THR A 85 -12.17 -7.08 21.64
C THR A 85 -10.99 -7.23 20.68
N TYR A 86 -9.80 -6.85 21.14
CA TYR A 86 -8.54 -7.15 20.47
C TYR A 86 -7.92 -8.41 21.09
N THR A 87 -7.70 -9.43 20.27
CA THR A 87 -7.31 -10.78 20.69
C THR A 87 -5.93 -11.12 20.16
N LEU A 88 -5.06 -11.59 21.05
CA LEU A 88 -3.76 -12.18 20.70
C LEU A 88 -3.84 -13.68 20.89
N LYS A 89 -3.77 -14.45 19.80
CA LYS A 89 -3.72 -15.90 19.82
C LYS A 89 -2.29 -16.36 20.07
N ILE A 90 -2.12 -17.36 20.93
CA ILE A 90 -0.85 -18.07 21.10
C ILE A 90 -0.89 -19.35 20.28
N SER A 91 0.07 -19.51 19.36
CA SER A 91 0.23 -20.74 18.59
C SER A 91 1.72 -21.07 18.43
N TYR A 92 2.07 -22.35 18.60
CA TYR A 92 3.46 -22.84 18.50
C TYR A 92 4.46 -22.02 19.36
N GLY A 93 4.02 -21.55 20.53
CA GLY A 93 4.82 -20.75 21.46
C GLY A 93 5.19 -19.37 20.91
N SER A 94 4.39 -18.82 20.00
CA SER A 94 4.52 -17.47 19.45
C SER A 94 3.16 -16.77 19.46
N THR A 95 3.19 -15.44 19.42
CA THR A 95 2.02 -14.58 19.23
C THR A 95 2.45 -13.33 18.45
N ALA A 96 1.55 -12.40 18.22
CA ALA A 96 1.88 -11.07 17.74
C ALA A 96 1.12 -10.03 18.57
N LEU A 97 1.66 -8.83 18.62
CA LEU A 97 1.09 -7.69 19.33
C LEU A 97 1.44 -6.44 18.51
N LEU A 98 0.43 -5.68 18.15
CA LEU A 98 0.54 -4.45 17.35
C LEU A 98 1.40 -4.65 16.10
N GLY A 99 1.11 -5.72 15.34
CA GLY A 99 1.79 -6.03 14.07
C GLY A 99 3.16 -6.70 14.20
N ASP A 100 3.76 -6.70 15.40
CA ASP A 100 5.06 -7.33 15.65
C ASP A 100 4.91 -8.77 16.15
N LYS A 101 5.76 -9.67 15.67
CA LYS A 101 5.81 -11.07 16.16
C LYS A 101 6.65 -11.20 17.42
N TYR A 102 6.16 -12.00 18.36
CA TYR A 102 6.83 -12.30 19.62
C TYR A 102 6.93 -13.81 19.89
N LYS A 103 8.03 -14.20 20.53
CA LYS A 103 8.14 -15.47 21.24
C LYS A 103 7.46 -15.35 22.59
N VAL A 104 6.61 -16.32 22.91
CA VAL A 104 6.04 -16.45 24.26
C VAL A 104 7.05 -17.17 25.14
N LEU A 105 7.64 -16.47 26.11
CA LEU A 105 8.59 -17.02 27.07
C LEU A 105 7.88 -17.63 28.28
N ASN A 106 6.79 -17.00 28.71
CA ASN A 106 5.88 -17.46 29.75
C ASN A 106 4.46 -16.97 29.43
N ALA A 107 3.45 -17.81 29.65
CA ALA A 107 2.03 -17.44 29.66
C ALA A 107 1.39 -18.03 30.93
N GLY A 108 1.32 -17.21 31.98
CA GLY A 108 0.64 -17.52 33.25
C GLY A 108 -0.84 -17.16 33.22
N ASN A 109 -1.52 -17.28 34.36
CA ASN A 109 -2.92 -16.87 34.51
C ASN A 109 -3.08 -15.34 34.70
N GLN A 110 -2.00 -14.59 34.91
CA GLN A 110 -2.06 -13.14 35.20
C GLN A 110 -0.95 -12.32 34.52
N ASP A 111 0.09 -12.98 34.02
CA ASP A 111 1.24 -12.36 33.38
C ASP A 111 1.64 -13.13 32.10
N LEU A 112 2.12 -12.39 31.11
CA LEU A 112 2.63 -12.89 29.86
C LEU A 112 3.97 -12.20 29.59
N LEU A 113 5.00 -13.01 29.34
CA LEU A 113 6.33 -12.50 29.00
C LEU A 113 6.60 -12.78 27.53
N LEU A 114 6.73 -11.72 26.74
CA LEU A 114 6.93 -11.77 25.30
C LEU A 114 8.32 -11.24 24.95
N SER A 115 9.01 -11.92 24.04
CA SER A 115 10.31 -11.48 23.50
C SER A 115 10.19 -11.26 22.00
N LYS A 116 10.50 -10.03 21.55
CA LYS A 116 10.30 -9.63 20.14
C LYS A 116 11.13 -10.50 19.20
N SER A 117 10.52 -10.97 18.11
CA SER A 117 11.20 -11.75 17.08
C SER A 117 11.94 -10.81 16.14
N LEU A 118 13.26 -10.69 16.30
CA LEU A 118 14.11 -9.80 15.51
C LEU A 118 14.55 -10.45 14.19
N VAL A 119 14.81 -11.76 14.22
CA VAL A 119 15.01 -12.57 13.02
C VAL A 119 14.13 -13.80 13.12
N SER A 120 13.23 -13.97 12.15
CA SER A 120 12.31 -15.10 12.08
C SER A 120 12.62 -15.97 10.86
N TYR A 121 13.42 -17.02 11.05
CA TYR A 121 13.71 -18.02 10.01
C TYR A 121 14.58 -17.51 8.85
N GLY A 122 15.63 -16.75 9.20
CA GLY A 122 16.62 -16.23 8.25
C GLY A 122 17.46 -17.32 7.58
N LYS A 123 17.92 -17.04 6.35
CA LYS A 123 18.77 -17.96 5.57
C LYS A 123 19.95 -17.21 4.99
N ARG A 124 21.15 -17.51 5.47
CA ARG A 124 22.35 -16.77 5.08
C ARG A 124 23.43 -17.70 4.57
N THR A 125 24.06 -17.35 3.45
CA THR A 125 25.36 -17.91 3.06
C THR A 125 26.43 -16.95 3.55
N LEU A 126 27.42 -17.47 4.27
CA LEU A 126 28.54 -16.71 4.82
C LEU A 126 29.85 -17.23 4.23
N GLU A 127 30.70 -16.31 3.79
CA GLU A 127 32.13 -16.55 3.58
C GLU A 127 32.91 -16.28 4.86
N ILE A 128 34.16 -16.77 4.93
CA ILE A 128 35.04 -16.46 6.06
C ILE A 128 35.20 -14.94 6.20
N GLY A 129 34.96 -14.44 7.41
CA GLY A 129 35.02 -13.02 7.75
C GLY A 129 33.71 -12.27 7.53
N GLN A 130 32.74 -12.83 6.80
CA GLN A 130 31.41 -12.24 6.67
C GLN A 130 30.55 -12.51 7.92
N ASP A 131 29.65 -11.56 8.18
CA ASP A 131 28.73 -11.59 9.29
C ASP A 131 27.27 -11.59 8.83
N TYR A 132 26.42 -12.11 9.72
CA TYR A 132 24.97 -11.97 9.64
C TYR A 132 24.51 -11.10 10.80
N ALA A 133 24.08 -9.86 10.52
CA ALA A 133 23.46 -9.01 11.52
C ALA A 133 22.12 -9.61 11.96
N LEU A 134 21.93 -9.75 13.28
CA LEU A 134 20.77 -10.41 13.86
C LEU A 134 19.87 -9.45 14.68
N GLY A 135 20.27 -8.18 14.83
CA GLY A 135 19.57 -7.16 15.61
C GLY A 135 20.12 -7.02 17.04
N GLU A 136 19.77 -5.93 17.74
CA GLU A 136 20.30 -5.61 19.09
C GLU A 136 21.83 -5.74 19.18
N GLU A 137 22.53 -5.28 18.15
CA GLU A 137 24.00 -5.32 18.02
C GLU A 137 24.62 -6.72 17.98
N TYR A 138 23.80 -7.77 17.84
CA TYR A 138 24.28 -9.13 17.61
C TYR A 138 24.61 -9.36 16.15
N LYS A 139 25.71 -10.06 15.91
CA LYS A 139 26.08 -10.61 14.60
C LYS A 139 26.71 -11.99 14.72
N LEU A 140 26.36 -12.88 13.81
CA LEU A 140 26.96 -14.21 13.71
C LEU A 140 27.98 -14.21 12.58
N VAL A 141 29.24 -14.47 12.92
CA VAL A 141 30.38 -14.40 12.00
C VAL A 141 30.91 -15.80 11.73
N LEU A 142 31.17 -16.13 10.47
CA LEU A 142 31.97 -17.30 10.12
C LEU A 142 33.44 -16.92 10.19
N LYS A 143 34.14 -17.33 11.25
CA LYS A 143 35.51 -16.86 11.53
C LYS A 143 36.58 -17.66 10.81
N ASP A 144 36.36 -18.96 10.68
CA ASP A 144 37.31 -19.88 10.09
C ASP A 144 36.57 -21.16 9.66
N MET A 145 37.23 -21.99 8.86
CA MET A 145 36.68 -23.26 8.42
C MET A 145 37.78 -24.27 8.13
N ASN A 146 37.51 -25.53 8.46
CA ASN A 146 38.33 -26.64 8.05
C ASN A 146 37.46 -27.81 7.58
N LYS A 147 38.11 -28.93 7.24
CA LYS A 147 37.45 -30.17 6.82
C LYS A 147 36.46 -30.74 7.86
N ASP A 148 36.61 -30.35 9.12
CA ASP A 148 35.84 -30.86 10.25
C ASP A 148 34.68 -29.93 10.64
N GLY A 149 34.55 -28.73 10.04
CA GLY A 149 33.44 -27.80 10.28
C GLY A 149 33.82 -26.32 10.13
N GLY A 150 32.82 -25.46 10.33
CA GLY A 150 32.97 -24.00 10.37
C GLY A 150 33.01 -23.49 11.80
N LEU A 151 33.90 -22.53 12.09
CA LEU A 151 33.98 -21.82 13.37
C LEU A 151 33.04 -20.60 13.32
N PHE A 152 31.90 -20.70 14.01
CA PHE A 152 30.93 -19.62 14.13
C PHE A 152 31.13 -18.85 15.43
N GLU A 153 31.27 -17.53 15.34
CA GLU A 153 31.42 -16.62 16.48
C GLU A 153 30.25 -15.64 16.51
N LEU A 154 29.48 -15.69 17.60
CA LEU A 154 28.48 -14.68 17.91
C LEU A 154 29.18 -13.51 18.60
N GLN A 155 28.98 -12.31 18.07
CA GLN A 155 29.48 -11.08 18.66
C GLN A 155 28.30 -10.18 19.04
N LYS A 156 28.46 -9.43 20.13
CA LYS A 156 27.57 -8.35 20.54
C LYS A 156 28.38 -7.07 20.68
N ASN A 157 27.98 -5.97 20.04
CA ASN A 157 28.80 -4.74 20.00
C ASN A 157 30.24 -5.00 19.50
N SER A 158 30.39 -5.90 18.52
CA SER A 158 31.68 -6.39 18.01
C SER A 158 32.58 -7.11 19.04
N VAL A 159 32.06 -7.47 20.22
CA VAL A 159 32.76 -8.29 21.21
C VAL A 159 32.27 -9.73 21.14
N PRO A 160 33.14 -10.74 21.01
CA PRO A 160 32.74 -12.15 21.01
C PRO A 160 32.05 -12.54 22.33
N VAL A 161 30.86 -13.13 22.23
CA VAL A 161 30.07 -13.62 23.38
C VAL A 161 29.87 -15.13 23.37
N SER A 162 30.04 -15.79 22.23
CA SER A 162 29.98 -17.25 22.10
C SER A 162 30.68 -17.71 20.82
N THR A 163 31.38 -18.84 20.87
CA THR A 163 32.05 -19.43 19.72
C THR A 163 31.81 -20.93 19.68
N GLN A 164 31.41 -21.46 18.52
CA GLN A 164 31.09 -22.89 18.35
C GLN A 164 31.63 -23.38 17.00
N VAL A 165 32.22 -24.58 16.98
CA VAL A 165 32.56 -25.29 15.74
C VAL A 165 31.35 -26.13 15.37
N LEU A 166 30.83 -25.93 14.16
CA LEU A 166 29.62 -26.60 13.69
C LEU A 166 29.86 -27.31 12.37
N LYS A 167 29.28 -28.50 12.25
CA LYS A 167 29.20 -29.30 11.03
C LYS A 167 27.86 -29.12 10.34
N GLU A 168 27.78 -29.67 9.13
CA GLU A 168 26.51 -29.79 8.40
C GLU A 168 25.44 -30.47 9.27
N GLY A 169 24.26 -29.83 9.36
CA GLY A 169 23.12 -30.28 10.17
C GLY A 169 23.16 -29.88 11.65
N GLU A 170 24.30 -29.42 12.18
CA GLU A 170 24.42 -29.00 13.58
C GLU A 170 23.82 -27.60 13.82
N LYS A 171 23.56 -27.32 15.10
CA LYS A 171 22.89 -26.09 15.54
C LYS A 171 23.79 -25.25 16.43
N PHE A 172 23.94 -23.99 16.07
CA PHE A 172 24.35 -22.94 16.99
C PHE A 172 23.21 -22.67 17.96
N GLU A 173 23.50 -22.65 19.26
CA GLU A 173 22.55 -22.20 20.28
C GLU A 173 23.23 -21.24 21.26
N TYR A 174 22.60 -20.08 21.47
CA TYR A 174 23.01 -19.13 22.50
C TYR A 174 21.82 -18.87 23.43
N LYS A 175 22.11 -18.90 24.73
CA LYS A 175 21.13 -18.68 25.79
C LYS A 175 21.40 -17.37 26.50
N THR A 176 20.34 -16.64 26.78
CA THR A 176 20.37 -15.41 27.59
C THR A 176 19.52 -15.60 28.83
N LYS A 177 19.96 -15.04 29.94
CA LYS A 177 19.22 -15.07 31.20
C LYS A 177 18.26 -13.89 31.25
N ILE A 178 16.96 -14.16 31.22
CA ILE A 178 15.88 -13.19 31.27
C ILE A 178 15.08 -13.46 32.55
N ASN A 179 14.94 -12.45 33.41
CA ASN A 179 14.27 -12.58 34.73
C ASN A 179 14.74 -13.80 35.54
N GLY A 180 16.04 -14.08 35.51
CA GLY A 180 16.62 -15.20 36.24
C GLY A 180 16.58 -16.56 35.53
N THR A 181 15.84 -16.69 34.42
CA THR A 181 15.65 -17.95 33.68
C THR A 181 16.42 -17.92 32.36
N GLU A 182 17.07 -19.02 31.98
CA GLU A 182 17.78 -19.12 30.71
C GLU A 182 16.83 -19.46 29.55
N TYR A 183 16.84 -18.63 28.51
CA TYR A 183 16.10 -18.86 27.27
C TYR A 183 17.06 -18.93 26.09
N LYS A 184 16.76 -19.81 25.13
CA LYS A 184 17.45 -19.82 23.82
C LYS A 184 16.98 -18.59 23.03
N THR A 185 17.82 -17.57 22.95
CA THR A 185 17.49 -16.32 22.25
C THR A 185 18.01 -16.32 20.83
N ILE A 186 19.13 -17.01 20.55
CA ILE A 186 19.67 -17.14 19.20
C ILE A 186 19.88 -18.61 18.86
N THR A 187 19.36 -19.02 17.71
CA THR A 187 19.64 -20.35 17.14
C THR A 187 19.96 -20.24 15.66
N ALA A 188 20.88 -21.06 15.16
CA ALA A 188 21.19 -21.15 13.74
C ALA A 188 21.45 -22.62 13.36
N THR A 189 20.86 -23.11 12.27
CA THR A 189 21.15 -24.47 11.76
C THR A 189 21.99 -24.40 10.50
N VAL A 190 23.14 -25.09 10.51
CA VAL A 190 24.00 -25.22 9.33
C VAL A 190 23.36 -26.17 8.33
N GLU A 191 23.11 -25.69 7.12
CA GLU A 191 22.54 -26.45 6.02
C GLU A 191 23.59 -27.27 5.29
N TRP A 192 24.69 -26.64 4.92
CA TRP A 192 25.86 -27.25 4.30
C TRP A 192 27.09 -26.39 4.52
N ILE A 193 28.25 -27.02 4.36
CA ILE A 193 29.57 -26.38 4.41
C ILE A 193 30.33 -26.79 3.15
N MET A 194 30.90 -25.81 2.45
CA MET A 194 31.82 -26.06 1.35
C MET A 194 33.22 -25.60 1.75
N PHE A 195 34.13 -26.57 1.85
CA PHE A 195 35.55 -26.33 2.05
C PHE A 195 36.26 -26.41 0.68
N GLY A 196 36.98 -25.35 0.29
CA GLY A 196 37.60 -25.23 -1.03
C GLY A 196 38.27 -23.87 -1.25
N GLU A 197 38.43 -23.45 -2.51
CA GLU A 197 39.03 -22.14 -2.85
C GLU A 197 38.25 -20.94 -2.26
N SER A 198 36.93 -21.10 -2.11
CA SER A 198 36.05 -20.12 -1.44
C SER A 198 35.25 -20.80 -0.33
N PRO A 199 35.84 -20.94 0.89
CA PRO A 199 35.16 -21.59 2.01
C PRO A 199 33.87 -20.86 2.39
N THR A 200 32.76 -21.57 2.37
CA THR A 200 31.42 -21.00 2.60
C THR A 200 30.56 -21.92 3.43
N ALA A 201 29.70 -21.35 4.26
CA ALA A 201 28.68 -22.08 4.99
C ALA A 201 27.31 -21.46 4.77
N ARG A 202 26.30 -22.31 4.58
CA ARG A 202 24.92 -21.88 4.47
C ARG A 202 24.16 -22.20 5.75
N LEU A 203 23.39 -21.23 6.24
CA LEU A 203 22.47 -21.34 7.36
C LEU A 203 21.04 -21.40 6.80
N LYS A 204 20.23 -22.39 7.22
CA LYS A 204 18.84 -22.56 6.73
C LYS A 204 17.74 -22.13 7.70
N SER A 205 18.09 -21.91 8.96
CA SER A 205 17.14 -21.54 10.00
C SER A 205 17.89 -20.77 11.07
N VAL A 206 17.87 -19.44 10.92
CA VAL A 206 18.39 -18.50 11.92
C VAL A 206 17.24 -17.82 12.61
N THR A 207 17.27 -17.78 13.94
CA THR A 207 16.28 -17.07 14.75
C THR A 207 16.99 -16.21 15.79
N GLN A 208 16.53 -14.97 15.96
CA GLN A 208 16.88 -14.13 17.10
C GLN A 208 15.60 -13.61 17.76
N TYR A 209 15.54 -13.77 19.08
CA TYR A 209 14.56 -13.11 19.93
C TYR A 209 15.26 -12.11 20.84
N SER A 210 14.62 -10.97 21.08
CA SER A 210 15.14 -9.88 21.90
C SER A 210 15.42 -10.35 23.33
N GLU A 211 16.54 -9.90 23.88
CA GLU A 211 16.85 -10.12 25.31
C GLU A 211 16.06 -9.19 26.25
N ASN A 212 15.34 -8.22 25.69
CA ASN A 212 14.53 -7.23 26.39
C ASN A 212 13.04 -7.59 26.22
N PRO A 213 12.48 -8.50 27.04
CA PRO A 213 11.08 -8.87 26.89
C PRO A 213 10.15 -7.73 27.32
N ILE A 214 8.95 -7.75 26.78
CA ILE A 214 7.81 -7.01 27.32
C ILE A 214 7.00 -7.93 28.25
N GLU A 215 6.61 -7.38 29.39
CA GLU A 215 5.71 -8.05 30.34
C GLU A 215 4.32 -7.44 30.19
N ILE A 216 3.31 -8.30 30.04
CA ILE A 216 1.90 -7.91 29.93
C ILE A 216 1.15 -8.52 31.10
N LYS A 217 0.38 -7.71 31.82
CA LYS A 217 -0.40 -8.10 32.99
C LYS A 217 -1.87 -7.81 32.76
N VAL A 218 -2.72 -8.59 33.44
CA VAL A 218 -4.14 -8.26 33.53
C VAL A 218 -4.28 -6.88 34.18
N GLY A 219 -4.95 -5.98 33.47
CA GLY A 219 -5.13 -4.59 33.87
C GLY A 219 -4.28 -3.57 33.12
N ASP A 220 -3.26 -4.01 32.38
CA ASP A 220 -2.46 -3.10 31.55
C ASP A 220 -3.32 -2.45 30.46
N MET A 221 -2.96 -1.22 30.09
CA MET A 221 -3.66 -0.42 29.09
C MET A 221 -2.81 -0.29 27.83
N TYR A 222 -3.49 -0.36 26.68
CA TYR A 222 -2.96 -0.09 25.34
C TYR A 222 -3.93 0.90 24.69
N GLY A 223 -3.62 2.18 24.83
CA GLY A 223 -4.56 3.29 24.64
C GLY A 223 -5.80 3.08 25.51
N GLU A 224 -6.95 3.08 24.87
CA GLU A 224 -8.24 2.87 25.51
C GLU A 224 -8.67 1.39 25.59
N PHE A 225 -7.73 0.45 25.45
CA PHE A 225 -7.98 -0.99 25.61
C PHE A 225 -7.28 -1.54 26.84
N LYS A 226 -8.01 -2.28 27.67
CA LYS A 226 -7.50 -2.91 28.88
C LYS A 226 -7.32 -4.41 28.67
N VAL A 227 -6.18 -4.97 29.10
CA VAL A 227 -5.99 -6.42 29.21
C VAL A 227 -6.95 -6.98 30.24
N THR A 228 -7.94 -7.74 29.78
CA THR A 228 -8.99 -8.33 30.63
C THR A 228 -8.73 -9.78 30.97
N ASN A 229 -8.00 -10.50 30.12
CA ASN A 229 -7.77 -11.93 30.27
C ASN A 229 -6.43 -12.36 29.67
N ILE A 230 -5.69 -13.20 30.38
CA ILE A 230 -4.48 -13.86 29.91
C ILE A 230 -4.64 -15.36 30.14
N GLU A 231 -4.71 -16.13 29.06
CA GLU A 231 -4.81 -17.57 29.07
C GLU A 231 -3.65 -18.19 28.29
N LYS A 232 -3.42 -19.49 28.48
CA LYS A 232 -2.35 -20.25 27.79
C LYS A 232 -2.42 -20.20 26.26
N LYS A 233 -3.59 -19.90 25.68
CA LYS A 233 -3.83 -19.92 24.23
C LYS A 233 -4.27 -18.58 23.66
N LYS A 234 -4.67 -17.63 24.48
CA LYS A 234 -5.20 -16.34 24.03
C LYS A 234 -5.04 -15.25 25.09
N ILE A 235 -4.97 -14.01 24.64
CA ILE A 235 -5.02 -12.80 25.46
C ILE A 235 -6.11 -11.91 24.89
N GLU A 236 -6.91 -11.29 25.75
CA GLU A 236 -8.03 -10.43 25.34
C GLU A 236 -7.89 -9.05 25.97
N LEU A 237 -7.89 -8.04 25.10
CA LEU A 237 -7.96 -6.64 25.45
C LEU A 237 -9.34 -6.12 25.05
N LYS A 238 -9.98 -5.35 25.92
CA LYS A 238 -11.30 -4.77 25.66
C LYS A 238 -11.30 -3.26 25.84
N ASN A 239 -12.07 -2.55 25.03
CA ASN A 239 -12.18 -1.10 25.14
C ASN A 239 -12.76 -0.69 26.50
N THR A 240 -12.20 0.36 27.09
CA THR A 240 -12.65 0.95 28.37
C THR A 240 -13.55 2.16 28.19
N VAL A 241 -13.57 2.75 27.00
CA VAL A 241 -14.49 3.82 26.60
C VAL A 241 -15.23 3.41 25.32
N PRO A 242 -16.45 3.95 25.08
CA PRO A 242 -17.14 3.71 23.82
C PRO A 242 -16.33 4.20 22.62
N ILE A 243 -16.36 3.46 21.52
CA ILE A 243 -15.75 3.87 20.24
C ILE A 243 -16.87 4.39 19.35
N ASP A 244 -16.72 5.63 18.89
CA ASP A 244 -17.73 6.32 18.09
C ASP A 244 -17.15 6.63 16.70
N LEU A 245 -17.47 5.78 15.72
CA LEU A 245 -17.07 5.94 14.32
C LEU A 245 -17.99 6.94 13.62
N GLN A 246 -17.94 8.20 14.04
CA GLN A 246 -18.80 9.24 13.47
C GLN A 246 -18.43 9.55 12.01
N PRO A 247 -19.42 9.86 11.16
CA PRO A 247 -19.18 10.19 9.76
C PRO A 247 -18.13 11.29 9.55
N GLY A 248 -17.18 11.04 8.66
CA GLY A 248 -16.11 11.97 8.31
C GLY A 248 -14.98 12.10 9.32
N ARG A 249 -14.99 11.31 10.41
CA ARG A 249 -13.91 11.32 11.41
C ARG A 249 -12.82 10.32 11.07
N GLU A 250 -11.64 10.65 11.57
CA GLU A 250 -10.57 9.69 11.81
C GLU A 250 -10.64 9.28 13.29
N VAL A 251 -10.59 7.97 13.57
CA VAL A 251 -10.69 7.43 14.93
C VAL A 251 -9.53 6.48 15.20
N SER A 252 -8.70 6.82 16.17
CA SER A 252 -7.58 5.99 16.62
C SER A 252 -7.96 5.05 17.76
N ILE A 253 -7.41 3.85 17.75
CA ILE A 253 -7.45 2.89 18.87
C ILE A 253 -6.07 2.23 19.06
N LEU A 254 -5.87 1.57 20.20
CA LEU A 254 -4.64 0.80 20.51
C LEU A 254 -3.36 1.65 20.37
N ASP A 255 -3.30 2.80 21.04
CA ASP A 255 -2.16 3.75 20.99
C ASP A 255 -1.80 4.20 19.56
N ASP A 256 -2.80 4.66 18.80
CA ASP A 256 -2.67 5.10 17.41
C ASP A 256 -2.19 4.01 16.42
N PHE A 257 -2.05 2.77 16.87
CA PHE A 257 -1.67 1.66 16.00
C PHE A 257 -2.71 1.42 14.90
N ILE A 258 -4.00 1.36 15.26
CA ILE A 258 -5.08 1.25 14.28
C ILE A 258 -5.84 2.56 14.24
N LYS A 259 -5.95 3.13 13.05
CA LYS A 259 -6.82 4.26 12.77
C LYS A 259 -7.94 3.82 11.84
N PHE A 260 -9.12 4.40 12.02
CA PHE A 260 -10.26 4.21 11.13
C PHE A 260 -10.54 5.50 10.38
N LYS A 261 -10.66 5.41 9.06
CA LYS A 261 -11.28 6.48 8.25
C LYS A 261 -12.74 6.14 8.05
N VAL A 262 -13.61 7.07 8.41
CA VAL A 262 -15.07 6.93 8.33
C VAL A 262 -15.62 7.83 7.24
N ALA A 263 -16.43 7.28 6.34
CA ALA A 263 -17.07 8.04 5.28
C ALA A 263 -18.01 9.11 5.83
N LYS A 264 -18.17 10.25 5.13
CA LYS A 264 -19.10 11.32 5.56
C LYS A 264 -20.55 11.00 5.26
N ASN A 265 -20.80 10.32 4.13
CA ASN A 265 -22.14 10.22 3.55
C ASN A 265 -22.69 8.79 3.46
N VAL A 266 -21.88 7.79 3.82
CA VAL A 266 -22.25 6.37 3.81
C VAL A 266 -21.79 5.70 5.11
N TYR A 267 -22.42 4.60 5.51
CA TYR A 267 -22.05 3.83 6.71
C TYR A 267 -20.89 2.87 6.42
N ARG A 268 -19.77 3.43 5.97
CA ARG A 268 -18.55 2.69 5.65
C ARG A 268 -17.36 3.23 6.42
N ALA A 269 -16.49 2.33 6.86
CA ALA A 269 -15.18 2.65 7.39
C ALA A 269 -14.16 1.60 6.96
N TYR A 270 -12.87 1.97 6.98
CA TYR A 270 -11.79 1.00 6.90
C TYR A 270 -10.71 1.29 7.96
N PRO A 271 -10.08 0.25 8.53
CA PRO A 271 -8.90 0.41 9.36
C PRO A 271 -7.67 0.64 8.49
N TYR A 272 -6.67 1.34 9.01
CA TYR A 272 -5.33 1.42 8.43
C TYR A 272 -4.29 1.57 9.54
N THR A 273 -3.08 1.08 9.28
CA THR A 273 -1.87 1.47 10.00
C THR A 273 -1.13 2.52 9.18
N GLN A 274 -0.40 3.39 9.87
CA GLN A 274 0.44 4.41 9.26
C GLN A 274 1.87 4.16 9.74
N ASN A 275 2.82 4.10 8.81
CA ASN A 275 4.22 3.86 9.16
C ASN A 275 5.11 4.94 8.56
N ASP A 276 5.47 5.92 9.39
CA ASP A 276 6.24 7.09 8.98
C ASP A 276 7.73 6.78 8.72
N ASP A 277 8.21 5.62 9.17
CA ASP A 277 9.63 5.22 9.05
C ASP A 277 9.90 4.29 7.84
N VAL A 278 8.85 3.80 7.17
CA VAL A 278 8.98 2.77 6.13
C VAL A 278 8.96 3.36 4.74
N LYS A 279 10.14 3.41 4.12
CA LYS A 279 10.34 3.89 2.75
C LYS A 279 9.83 2.94 1.66
N LYS A 280 9.55 1.67 1.98
CA LYS A 280 8.96 0.69 1.06
C LYS A 280 8.29 -0.46 1.81
N TYR A 281 7.08 -0.83 1.41
CA TYR A 281 6.35 -2.00 1.97
C TYR A 281 5.42 -2.65 0.95
N ASP A 282 5.02 -3.89 1.24
CA ASP A 282 4.08 -4.68 0.42
C ASP A 282 2.68 -4.60 1.04
N VAL A 283 1.75 -3.90 0.39
CA VAL A 283 0.33 -3.99 0.75
C VAL A 283 -0.23 -5.25 0.11
N ARG A 284 -0.63 -6.22 0.94
CA ARG A 284 -1.20 -7.50 0.48
C ARG A 284 -2.72 -7.48 0.46
N GLY A 285 -3.28 -8.30 -0.41
CA GLY A 285 -4.69 -8.68 -0.38
C GLY A 285 -4.95 -9.89 0.51
N THR A 286 -6.23 -10.22 0.62
CA THR A 286 -6.72 -11.36 1.38
C THR A 286 -6.13 -12.67 0.87
N ALA A 287 -5.71 -13.51 1.80
CA ALA A 287 -5.17 -14.82 1.49
C ALA A 287 -6.25 -15.80 0.99
N PHE A 288 -6.01 -16.38 -0.18
CA PHE A 288 -6.85 -17.39 -0.81
C PHE A 288 -6.20 -18.78 -0.71
N ASN A 289 -6.98 -19.81 -0.41
CA ASN A 289 -6.49 -21.19 -0.35
C ASN A 289 -7.25 -22.05 -1.37
N PRO A 290 -6.62 -22.39 -2.51
CA PRO A 290 -7.29 -23.13 -3.57
C PRO A 290 -7.74 -24.55 -3.18
N LYS A 291 -7.32 -25.07 -2.01
CA LYS A 291 -7.80 -26.36 -1.51
C LYS A 291 -9.27 -26.32 -1.11
N TYR A 292 -9.82 -25.14 -0.82
CA TYR A 292 -11.20 -24.98 -0.34
C TYR A 292 -12.13 -24.37 -1.39
N ALA A 293 -11.60 -23.62 -2.35
CA ALA A 293 -12.35 -23.07 -3.48
C ALA A 293 -11.40 -22.94 -4.68
N THR A 294 -11.88 -23.12 -5.91
CA THR A 294 -11.01 -23.07 -7.11
C THR A 294 -10.90 -21.68 -7.72
N SER A 295 -11.72 -20.73 -7.27
CA SER A 295 -11.68 -19.34 -7.73
C SER A 295 -11.78 -18.36 -6.57
N PHE A 296 -11.25 -17.16 -6.78
CA PHE A 296 -11.30 -16.05 -5.84
C PHE A 296 -11.30 -14.71 -6.58
N SER A 297 -11.97 -13.72 -6.01
CA SER A 297 -12.03 -12.37 -6.55
C SER A 297 -11.47 -11.40 -5.51
N TRP A 298 -10.44 -10.65 -5.93
CA TRP A 298 -9.94 -9.52 -5.16
C TRP A 298 -10.60 -8.23 -5.64
N THR A 299 -11.18 -7.48 -4.71
CA THR A 299 -11.75 -6.15 -4.92
C THR A 299 -11.17 -5.20 -3.87
N ALA A 300 -11.55 -3.92 -3.90
CA ALA A 300 -11.17 -2.99 -2.85
C ALA A 300 -11.61 -3.42 -1.43
N ASP A 301 -12.58 -4.31 -1.28
CA ASP A 301 -13.06 -4.80 0.02
C ASP A 301 -12.02 -5.68 0.72
N ASN A 302 -11.22 -6.40 -0.05
CA ASN A 302 -10.35 -7.46 0.45
C ASN A 302 -8.89 -7.32 -0.05
N PHE A 303 -8.60 -6.30 -0.85
CA PHE A 303 -7.27 -5.91 -1.28
C PHE A 303 -7.07 -4.40 -1.11
N GLY A 304 -6.44 -4.02 0.01
CA GLY A 304 -6.24 -2.64 0.43
C GLY A 304 -5.55 -1.73 -0.60
N SER A 305 -4.75 -2.33 -1.49
CA SER A 305 -4.05 -1.61 -2.55
C SER A 305 -4.95 -1.09 -3.66
N PHE A 306 -6.11 -1.73 -3.91
CA PHE A 306 -7.03 -1.28 -4.94
C PHE A 306 -7.71 0.02 -4.56
N PHE A 307 -7.94 0.84 -5.58
CA PHE A 307 -8.56 2.15 -5.46
C PHE A 307 -9.94 2.04 -4.80
N TYR A 308 -10.14 2.88 -3.79
CA TYR A 308 -11.43 3.07 -3.14
C TYR A 308 -11.63 4.54 -2.79
N ASP A 309 -12.71 5.12 -3.30
CA ASP A 309 -13.21 6.43 -2.93
C ASP A 309 -14.25 6.26 -1.82
N LEU A 310 -13.80 6.51 -0.59
CA LEU A 310 -14.62 6.37 0.61
C LEU A 310 -15.85 7.28 0.61
N GLU A 311 -15.76 8.46 0.00
CA GLU A 311 -16.85 9.45 0.01
C GLU A 311 -18.02 9.02 -0.89
N HIS A 312 -17.72 8.23 -1.94
CA HIS A 312 -18.69 7.75 -2.92
C HIS A 312 -19.03 6.26 -2.77
N ASP A 313 -18.46 5.56 -1.77
CA ASP A 313 -18.49 4.09 -1.65
C ASP A 313 -18.14 3.40 -2.97
N LEU A 314 -17.05 3.84 -3.60
CA LEU A 314 -16.76 3.51 -4.99
C LEU A 314 -15.37 2.90 -5.16
N SER A 315 -15.33 1.71 -5.75
CA SER A 315 -14.13 1.11 -6.33
C SER A 315 -14.41 0.68 -7.76
N THR A 316 -13.37 0.58 -8.59
CA THR A 316 -13.53 0.14 -9.99
C THR A 316 -12.73 -1.11 -10.32
N GLU A 317 -11.70 -1.43 -9.53
CA GLU A 317 -10.75 -2.51 -9.80
C GLU A 317 -11.23 -3.84 -9.24
N GLN A 318 -11.06 -4.90 -10.02
CA GLN A 318 -11.31 -6.28 -9.65
C GLN A 318 -10.23 -7.17 -10.27
N MET A 319 -9.80 -8.18 -9.52
CA MET A 319 -8.91 -9.22 -10.03
C MET A 319 -9.47 -10.61 -9.72
N ASP A 320 -9.82 -11.35 -10.75
CA ASP A 320 -10.34 -12.70 -10.65
C ASP A 320 -9.26 -13.71 -10.97
N LEU A 321 -9.20 -14.77 -10.16
CA LEU A 321 -8.30 -15.89 -10.36
C LEU A 321 -9.07 -17.19 -10.32
N THR A 322 -8.83 -18.05 -11.30
CA THR A 322 -9.24 -19.46 -11.28
C THR A 322 -8.00 -20.36 -11.32
N VAL A 323 -7.94 -21.31 -10.40
CA VAL A 323 -6.80 -22.23 -10.23
C VAL A 323 -7.23 -23.65 -10.59
N ASN A 324 -6.49 -24.27 -11.50
CA ASN A 324 -6.56 -25.70 -11.73
C ASN A 324 -5.79 -26.43 -10.62
N THR A 325 -6.50 -26.89 -9.60
CA THR A 325 -5.93 -27.56 -8.42
C THR A 325 -5.28 -28.90 -8.71
N ALA A 326 -5.61 -29.55 -9.84
CA ALA A 326 -4.97 -30.81 -10.23
C ALA A 326 -3.55 -30.61 -10.75
N THR A 327 -3.26 -29.43 -11.32
CA THR A 327 -1.93 -29.10 -11.85
C THR A 327 -1.24 -27.96 -11.13
N GLU A 328 -1.91 -27.35 -10.13
CA GLU A 328 -1.47 -26.16 -9.38
C GLU A 328 -1.08 -24.99 -10.29
N ASN A 329 -1.88 -24.75 -11.33
CA ASN A 329 -1.63 -23.70 -12.32
C ASN A 329 -2.85 -22.83 -12.56
N VAL A 330 -2.61 -21.69 -13.21
CA VAL A 330 -3.62 -20.82 -13.79
C VAL A 330 -3.58 -21.03 -15.30
N GLU A 331 -4.68 -21.46 -15.92
CA GLU A 331 -4.70 -21.61 -17.38
C GLU A 331 -4.77 -20.23 -18.05
N LYS A 332 -4.50 -20.17 -19.35
CA LYS A 332 -4.55 -18.91 -20.09
C LYS A 332 -5.97 -18.31 -20.03
N GLY A 333 -6.09 -17.07 -19.59
CA GLY A 333 -7.37 -16.36 -19.44
C GLY A 333 -8.00 -16.48 -18.05
N ASP A 334 -7.43 -17.30 -17.16
CA ASP A 334 -7.99 -17.57 -15.82
C ASP A 334 -7.48 -16.63 -14.72
N LEU A 335 -6.53 -15.74 -15.02
CA LEU A 335 -6.20 -14.57 -14.21
C LEU A 335 -6.60 -13.32 -15.00
N VAL A 336 -7.58 -12.61 -14.47
CA VAL A 336 -8.21 -11.47 -15.10
C VAL A 336 -8.10 -10.27 -14.18
N TYR A 337 -7.60 -9.15 -14.68
CA TYR A 337 -7.71 -7.85 -14.03
C TYR A 337 -8.67 -6.97 -14.84
N GLU A 338 -9.66 -6.39 -14.17
CA GLU A 338 -10.62 -5.47 -14.77
C GLU A 338 -10.71 -4.18 -13.98
N SER A 339 -10.93 -3.08 -14.69
CA SER A 339 -11.35 -1.84 -14.08
C SER A 339 -12.36 -1.13 -14.98
N THR A 340 -13.45 -0.65 -14.40
CA THR A 340 -14.56 -0.01 -15.14
C THR A 340 -14.76 1.43 -14.67
N PRO A 341 -14.60 2.44 -15.54
CA PRO A 341 -14.78 3.83 -15.14
C PRO A 341 -16.20 4.10 -14.63
N VAL A 342 -16.31 4.87 -13.55
CA VAL A 342 -17.60 5.30 -12.98
C VAL A 342 -17.67 6.82 -12.97
N LYS A 343 -18.82 7.38 -13.36
CA LYS A 343 -19.00 8.83 -13.44
C LYS A 343 -19.29 9.41 -12.06
N ILE A 344 -18.50 10.40 -11.64
CA ILE A 344 -18.70 11.16 -10.41
C ILE A 344 -18.88 12.66 -10.71
N PRO A 345 -19.65 13.40 -9.90
CA PRO A 345 -19.81 14.85 -10.07
C PRO A 345 -18.50 15.57 -9.76
N TYR A 346 -18.28 16.73 -10.38
CA TYR A 346 -17.20 17.63 -9.99
C TYR A 346 -17.48 18.24 -8.61
N LYS A 347 -16.42 18.62 -7.88
CA LYS A 347 -16.59 19.50 -6.72
C LYS A 347 -17.09 20.89 -7.10
N ASN A 348 -16.72 21.40 -8.28
CA ASN A 348 -17.28 22.63 -8.84
C ASN A 348 -18.69 22.39 -9.42
N PRO A 349 -19.78 22.85 -8.80
CA PRO A 349 -21.13 22.66 -9.35
C PRO A 349 -21.34 23.41 -10.69
N GLU A 350 -20.57 24.46 -11.01
CA GLU A 350 -20.68 25.14 -12.31
C GLU A 350 -20.24 24.25 -13.48
N MET A 351 -19.37 23.27 -13.22
CA MET A 351 -18.90 22.32 -14.24
C MET A 351 -19.98 21.31 -14.66
N MET A 352 -21.13 21.27 -13.97
CA MET A 352 -22.25 20.40 -14.34
C MET A 352 -22.73 20.63 -15.78
N ASN A 353 -22.74 21.88 -16.23
CA ASN A 353 -23.11 22.25 -17.61
C ASN A 353 -21.90 22.35 -18.56
N CYS A 354 -20.79 21.65 -18.28
CA CYS A 354 -19.68 21.56 -19.21
C CYS A 354 -20.20 21.19 -20.61
N GLN A 355 -19.85 22.00 -21.61
CA GLN A 355 -20.39 21.85 -22.98
C GLN A 355 -19.83 20.62 -23.73
N LYS A 356 -18.92 19.88 -23.10
CA LYS A 356 -18.33 18.67 -23.65
C LYS A 356 -19.12 17.47 -23.13
N GLU A 357 -19.83 16.78 -24.02
CA GLU A 357 -20.82 15.76 -23.64
C GLU A 357 -20.27 14.68 -22.71
N TYR A 358 -19.04 14.20 -22.96
CA TYR A 358 -18.37 13.21 -22.10
C TYR A 358 -18.18 13.72 -20.66
N PHE A 359 -17.82 15.00 -20.52
CA PHE A 359 -17.52 15.71 -19.27
C PHE A 359 -18.71 16.47 -18.67
N LYS A 360 -19.89 16.35 -19.27
CA LYS A 360 -21.13 16.95 -18.75
C LYS A 360 -21.57 16.25 -17.48
N ASN A 361 -22.00 16.98 -16.46
CA ASN A 361 -22.42 16.47 -15.14
C ASN A 361 -21.35 15.72 -14.33
N GLY A 362 -20.08 15.73 -14.75
CA GLY A 362 -19.03 14.99 -14.05
C GLY A 362 -17.96 14.45 -14.97
N TYR A 363 -17.03 13.70 -14.39
CA TYR A 363 -15.98 12.98 -15.10
C TYR A 363 -15.95 11.51 -14.65
N TYR A 364 -15.34 10.64 -15.45
CA TYR A 364 -15.24 9.23 -15.13
C TYR A 364 -13.97 8.98 -14.33
N VAL A 365 -14.13 8.48 -13.11
CA VAL A 365 -13.03 8.03 -12.26
C VAL A 365 -12.77 6.54 -12.46
N MET A 366 -11.51 6.15 -12.40
CA MET A 366 -11.07 4.78 -12.59
C MET A 366 -9.77 4.52 -11.81
N GLY A 367 -9.72 3.40 -11.11
CA GLY A 367 -8.50 2.86 -10.51
C GLY A 367 -7.63 2.15 -11.55
N TRP A 368 -6.32 2.35 -11.46
CA TRP A 368 -5.31 1.61 -12.21
C TRP A 368 -4.13 1.29 -11.29
N GLN A 369 -3.91 0.00 -11.04
CA GLN A 369 -2.91 -0.51 -10.09
C GLN A 369 -3.00 0.17 -8.71
N GLY A 370 -4.22 0.44 -8.26
CA GLY A 370 -4.49 1.09 -6.98
C GLY A 370 -4.52 2.62 -6.99
N ASP A 371 -4.06 3.27 -8.06
CA ASP A 371 -4.01 4.73 -8.15
C ASP A 371 -5.27 5.28 -8.84
N LYS A 372 -5.73 6.46 -8.42
CA LYS A 372 -6.94 7.13 -8.92
C LYS A 372 -6.64 7.93 -10.20
N PHE A 373 -7.34 7.65 -11.29
CA PHE A 373 -7.26 8.37 -12.56
C PHE A 373 -8.63 8.87 -13.02
N ALA A 374 -8.62 9.84 -13.94
CA ALA A 374 -9.75 10.20 -14.77
C ALA A 374 -9.63 9.49 -16.13
N ALA A 375 -10.67 8.78 -16.55
CA ALA A 375 -10.76 8.23 -17.91
C ALA A 375 -11.13 9.34 -18.90
N LEU A 376 -10.41 9.43 -20.02
CA LEU A 376 -10.54 10.45 -21.04
C LEU A 376 -11.14 9.83 -22.31
N GLY A 377 -12.47 9.80 -22.40
CA GLY A 377 -13.18 9.21 -23.54
C GLY A 377 -13.29 7.68 -23.49
N SER A 378 -12.24 6.98 -23.05
CA SER A 378 -12.19 5.51 -22.92
C SER A 378 -11.41 5.06 -21.69
N ALA A 379 -11.60 3.80 -21.29
CA ALA A 379 -10.92 3.18 -20.15
C ALA A 379 -9.40 2.98 -20.36
N GLY A 380 -8.93 3.01 -21.61
CA GLY A 380 -7.53 2.93 -22.00
C GLY A 380 -6.82 4.28 -22.13
N ARG A 381 -7.46 5.38 -21.73
CA ARG A 381 -6.89 6.73 -21.75
C ARG A 381 -7.04 7.35 -20.37
N LEU A 382 -5.99 7.28 -19.56
CA LEU A 382 -6.05 7.60 -18.13
C LEU A 382 -5.23 8.84 -17.82
N SER A 383 -5.86 9.87 -17.27
CA SER A 383 -5.20 11.08 -16.81
C SER A 383 -5.11 11.12 -15.29
N LYS A 384 -3.94 11.52 -14.76
CA LYS A 384 -3.84 11.83 -13.32
C LYS A 384 -4.77 12.99 -12.98
N ILE A 385 -5.38 12.91 -11.80
CA ILE A 385 -6.17 14.00 -11.22
C ILE A 385 -5.23 14.75 -10.28
N ILE A 386 -4.67 15.86 -10.76
CA ILE A 386 -3.71 16.66 -10.00
C ILE A 386 -4.43 17.46 -8.91
N MET A 387 -5.64 17.94 -9.20
CA MET A 387 -6.46 18.67 -8.25
C MET A 387 -7.94 18.47 -8.57
N ASP A 388 -8.76 18.22 -7.55
CA ASP A 388 -10.21 18.41 -7.54
C ASP A 388 -10.57 18.77 -6.10
N SER A 389 -10.52 20.06 -5.78
CA SER A 389 -10.66 20.58 -4.41
C SER A 389 -11.89 21.46 -4.27
N ASP A 390 -12.38 21.66 -3.05
CA ASP A 390 -13.41 22.62 -2.67
C ASP A 390 -12.86 23.71 -1.75
N GLU A 391 -11.53 23.76 -1.60
CA GLU A 391 -10.83 24.78 -0.82
C GLU A 391 -10.85 26.15 -1.49
N ASP A 392 -10.93 27.19 -0.66
CA ASP A 392 -10.86 28.58 -1.07
C ASP A 392 -9.37 29.01 -1.21
N LYS A 393 -9.07 29.80 -2.24
CA LYS A 393 -7.76 30.44 -2.45
C LYS A 393 -7.93 31.94 -2.62
N ILE A 394 -7.10 32.73 -1.94
CA ILE A 394 -7.03 34.18 -2.14
C ILE A 394 -5.75 34.49 -2.93
N LEU A 395 -5.88 35.24 -4.02
CA LEU A 395 -4.75 35.73 -4.82
C LEU A 395 -4.71 37.25 -4.90
N LYS A 396 -3.50 37.81 -4.79
CA LYS A 396 -3.21 39.21 -5.13
C LYS A 396 -3.01 39.37 -6.64
N VAL A 397 -3.30 40.57 -7.15
CA VAL A 397 -2.91 40.93 -8.52
C VAL A 397 -1.39 40.79 -8.68
N GLY A 398 -0.97 40.07 -9.72
CA GLY A 398 0.44 39.75 -10.01
C GLY A 398 0.99 38.52 -9.28
N GLU A 399 0.27 37.96 -8.30
CA GLU A 399 0.66 36.72 -7.64
C GLU A 399 0.38 35.51 -8.53
N GLU A 400 1.28 34.53 -8.52
CA GLU A 400 1.13 33.26 -9.24
C GLU A 400 0.61 32.17 -8.31
N TRP A 401 -0.43 31.47 -8.76
CA TRP A 401 -0.89 30.24 -8.13
C TRP A 401 -0.41 29.05 -8.93
N ASP A 402 0.47 28.24 -8.35
CA ASP A 402 0.83 26.93 -8.88
C ASP A 402 -0.35 25.96 -8.76
N LEU A 403 -0.77 25.43 -9.91
CA LEU A 403 -1.84 24.45 -10.05
C LEU A 403 -1.28 23.04 -10.31
N GLY A 404 0.05 22.87 -10.36
CA GLY A 404 0.74 21.62 -10.65
C GLY A 404 1.14 21.46 -12.12
N GLU A 405 2.05 20.53 -12.40
CA GLU A 405 2.60 20.25 -13.75
C GLU A 405 3.07 21.48 -14.54
N GLY A 406 3.55 22.51 -13.82
CA GLY A 406 4.01 23.77 -14.40
C GLY A 406 2.89 24.72 -14.84
N TYR A 407 1.63 24.41 -14.56
CA TYR A 407 0.51 25.32 -14.76
C TYR A 407 0.44 26.37 -13.65
N THR A 408 0.43 27.65 -14.03
CA THR A 408 0.31 28.76 -13.09
C THR A 408 -0.80 29.72 -13.51
N LEU A 409 -1.69 30.06 -12.57
CA LEU A 409 -2.73 31.07 -12.76
C LEU A 409 -2.28 32.40 -12.15
N THR A 410 -2.30 33.46 -12.94
CA THR A 410 -2.05 34.84 -12.47
C THR A 410 -3.26 35.72 -12.70
N ILE A 411 -3.59 36.54 -11.71
CA ILE A 411 -4.49 37.68 -11.89
C ILE A 411 -3.68 38.85 -12.45
N LYS A 412 -3.92 39.23 -13.70
CA LYS A 412 -3.15 40.29 -14.36
C LYS A 412 -3.69 41.68 -14.08
N ASP A 413 -5.01 41.83 -14.05
CA ASP A 413 -5.66 43.12 -13.76
C ASP A 413 -7.10 42.92 -13.28
N ILE A 414 -7.67 43.95 -12.66
CA ILE A 414 -9.07 44.01 -12.26
C ILE A 414 -9.69 45.31 -12.76
N SER A 415 -10.75 45.19 -13.56
CA SER A 415 -11.47 46.34 -14.11
C SER A 415 -12.97 46.22 -13.87
N ALA A 416 -13.57 47.29 -13.34
CA ALA A 416 -14.99 47.40 -12.98
C ALA A 416 -15.52 46.33 -12.01
N ASN A 417 -15.80 45.11 -12.43
CA ASN A 417 -16.12 43.91 -11.61
C ASN A 417 -15.63 42.63 -12.30
N SER A 418 -14.73 42.77 -13.26
CA SER A 418 -14.16 41.67 -14.03
C SER A 418 -12.68 41.56 -13.72
N VAL A 419 -12.18 40.33 -13.84
CA VAL A 419 -10.80 39.97 -13.56
C VAL A 419 -10.18 39.50 -14.87
N TYR A 420 -9.07 40.12 -15.28
CA TYR A 420 -8.27 39.66 -16.40
C TYR A 420 -7.24 38.66 -15.90
N THR A 421 -7.28 37.45 -16.44
CA THR A 421 -6.51 36.31 -15.96
C THR A 421 -5.59 35.78 -17.06
N CYS A 422 -4.49 35.16 -16.64
CA CYS A 422 -3.57 34.47 -17.52
C CYS A 422 -3.19 33.14 -16.89
N LEU A 423 -3.47 32.05 -17.60
CA LEU A 423 -2.95 30.73 -17.31
C LEU A 423 -1.68 30.51 -18.15
N SER A 424 -0.61 30.10 -17.51
CA SER A 424 0.67 29.79 -18.17
C SER A 424 1.05 28.35 -17.92
N LYS A 425 1.76 27.71 -18.86
CA LYS A 425 2.46 26.44 -18.64
C LYS A 425 3.96 26.67 -18.79
N ASN A 426 4.74 26.35 -17.77
CA ASN A 426 6.20 26.57 -17.75
C ASN A 426 6.57 28.02 -18.13
N ASN A 427 5.87 29.00 -17.52
CA ASN A 427 6.02 30.44 -17.77
C ASN A 427 5.60 30.92 -19.18
N ILE A 428 5.00 30.06 -20.01
CA ILE A 428 4.48 30.44 -21.33
C ILE A 428 2.95 30.58 -21.23
N PRO A 429 2.37 31.76 -21.54
CA PRO A 429 0.92 31.94 -21.56
C PRO A 429 0.22 30.97 -22.53
N VAL A 430 -0.72 30.18 -22.02
CA VAL A 430 -1.51 29.21 -22.82
C VAL A 430 -2.98 29.60 -22.93
N HIS A 431 -3.49 30.39 -21.97
CA HIS A 431 -4.86 30.88 -21.99
C HIS A 431 -4.96 32.22 -21.25
N SER A 432 -5.84 33.10 -21.71
CA SER A 432 -6.15 34.35 -21.02
C SER A 432 -7.60 34.71 -21.26
N THR A 433 -8.29 35.16 -20.22
CA THR A 433 -9.71 35.47 -20.32
C THR A 433 -10.10 36.55 -19.32
N VAL A 434 -11.28 37.14 -19.53
CA VAL A 434 -11.89 38.11 -18.61
C VAL A 434 -13.08 37.43 -17.96
N ILE A 435 -13.02 37.24 -16.64
CA ILE A 435 -14.06 36.56 -15.87
C ILE A 435 -14.73 37.55 -14.94
N LYS A 436 -16.05 37.45 -14.80
CA LYS A 436 -16.79 38.18 -13.77
C LYS A 436 -16.96 37.24 -12.58
N PRO A 437 -16.44 37.57 -11.39
CA PRO A 437 -16.69 36.75 -10.21
C PRO A 437 -18.14 36.87 -9.72
N GLY A 438 -18.66 35.85 -9.06
CA GLY A 438 -19.99 35.92 -8.42
C GLY A 438 -20.56 34.58 -8.00
N GLU A 439 -21.49 34.59 -7.04
CA GLU A 439 -22.02 33.41 -6.30
C GLU A 439 -23.03 32.52 -7.09
N SER A 440 -23.15 32.73 -8.41
CA SER A 440 -23.90 32.01 -9.47
C SER A 440 -25.38 31.63 -9.29
N ALA A 441 -26.22 32.29 -10.09
CA ALA A 441 -27.37 31.69 -10.80
C ALA A 441 -27.12 31.59 -12.34
N ASP A 442 -25.97 32.10 -12.81
CA ASP A 442 -25.57 32.19 -14.23
C ASP A 442 -24.45 31.17 -14.51
N ILE A 443 -24.83 29.89 -14.52
CA ILE A 443 -23.91 28.74 -14.62
C ILE A 443 -22.96 28.89 -15.83
N GLY A 444 -21.65 28.75 -15.58
CA GLY A 444 -20.61 28.73 -16.61
C GLY A 444 -20.02 30.10 -16.97
N THR A 445 -20.37 31.15 -16.23
CA THR A 445 -19.87 32.52 -16.48
C THR A 445 -18.82 33.00 -15.47
N HIS A 446 -18.69 32.30 -14.34
CA HIS A 446 -17.78 32.64 -13.24
C HIS A 446 -16.56 31.71 -13.16
N THR A 447 -16.44 30.76 -14.09
CA THR A 447 -15.39 29.74 -14.10
C THR A 447 -14.46 29.91 -15.28
N LEU A 448 -13.14 29.92 -15.02
CA LEU A 448 -12.13 29.73 -16.05
C LEU A 448 -12.14 28.26 -16.46
N ILE A 449 -12.22 27.95 -17.75
CA ILE A 449 -12.05 26.59 -18.26
C ILE A 449 -11.02 26.62 -19.39
N TYR A 450 -9.91 25.93 -19.19
CA TYR A 450 -8.91 25.68 -20.21
C TYR A 450 -9.05 24.24 -20.72
N THR A 451 -9.27 24.09 -22.02
CA THR A 451 -9.46 22.79 -22.68
C THR A 451 -8.29 22.49 -23.61
N ARG A 452 -7.88 21.22 -23.66
CA ARG A 452 -7.00 20.70 -24.71
C ARG A 452 -7.67 19.53 -25.42
N ASN A 453 -7.39 19.40 -26.71
CA ASN A 453 -7.76 18.21 -27.47
C ASN A 453 -6.69 17.13 -27.23
N ILE A 454 -7.12 15.96 -26.77
CA ILE A 454 -6.28 14.78 -26.54
C ILE A 454 -7.03 13.59 -27.16
N ASP A 455 -6.44 12.94 -28.15
CA ASP A 455 -7.02 11.81 -28.89
C ASP A 455 -8.47 12.05 -29.33
N ASP A 456 -8.71 13.18 -30.00
CA ASP A 456 -10.02 13.63 -30.49
C ASP A 456 -11.06 13.93 -29.38
N VAL A 457 -10.64 13.96 -28.11
CA VAL A 457 -11.46 14.35 -26.96
C VAL A 457 -11.05 15.73 -26.46
N ASP A 458 -12.02 16.64 -26.34
CA ASP A 458 -11.81 17.95 -25.73
C ASP A 458 -11.89 17.85 -24.20
N VAL A 459 -10.74 17.81 -23.54
CA VAL A 459 -10.59 17.60 -22.09
C VAL A 459 -10.45 18.95 -21.35
N PRO A 460 -11.25 19.22 -20.29
CA PRO A 460 -11.09 20.40 -19.44
C PRO A 460 -9.89 20.23 -18.50
N ILE A 461 -8.70 20.56 -19.00
CA ILE A 461 -7.41 20.39 -18.31
C ILE A 461 -7.34 21.21 -17.02
N VAL A 462 -7.72 22.48 -17.05
CA VAL A 462 -7.75 23.34 -15.84
C VAL A 462 -9.11 24.02 -15.74
N SER A 463 -9.69 24.01 -14.55
CA SER A 463 -10.86 24.82 -14.21
C SER A 463 -10.71 25.48 -12.85
N VAL A 464 -11.12 26.75 -12.75
CA VAL A 464 -11.07 27.53 -11.50
C VAL A 464 -12.28 28.46 -11.43
N TYR A 465 -13.04 28.38 -10.35
CA TYR A 465 -14.18 29.26 -10.10
C TYR A 465 -13.75 30.55 -9.41
N PHE A 466 -14.27 31.68 -9.89
CA PHE A 466 -14.01 33.01 -9.37
C PHE A 466 -15.18 33.45 -8.49
N LYS A 467 -14.98 33.41 -7.18
CA LYS A 467 -16.02 33.65 -6.18
C LYS A 467 -16.25 35.14 -5.98
N ASN A 468 -15.21 35.88 -5.56
CA ASN A 468 -15.33 37.29 -5.19
C ASN A 468 -14.11 38.12 -5.58
N VAL A 469 -14.31 39.44 -5.64
CA VAL A 469 -13.22 40.44 -5.69
C VAL A 469 -13.30 41.31 -4.44
N PHE A 470 -12.21 41.39 -3.69
CA PHE A 470 -12.09 42.33 -2.58
C PHE A 470 -11.24 43.53 -3.00
N ARG A 471 -11.80 44.72 -2.78
CA ARG A 471 -11.12 46.00 -3.02
C ARG A 471 -10.81 46.67 -1.70
N ALA A 472 -9.54 46.71 -1.35
CA ALA A 472 -8.99 47.44 -0.22
C ALA A 472 -7.69 48.13 -0.68
N ASP A 473 -6.71 48.31 0.20
CA ASP A 473 -5.38 48.82 -0.18
C ASP A 473 -4.64 47.91 -1.17
N THR A 474 -5.00 46.62 -1.21
CA THR A 474 -4.58 45.65 -2.22
C THR A 474 -5.81 44.97 -2.79
N ASN A 475 -5.87 44.86 -4.12
CA ASN A 475 -6.91 44.11 -4.81
C ASN A 475 -6.66 42.61 -4.66
N LEU A 476 -7.65 41.89 -4.13
CA LEU A 476 -7.62 40.44 -3.92
C LEU A 476 -8.75 39.77 -4.69
N VAL A 477 -8.52 38.55 -5.14
CA VAL A 477 -9.54 37.70 -5.76
C VAL A 477 -9.66 36.42 -4.96
N GLU A 478 -10.89 36.08 -4.60
CA GLU A 478 -11.23 34.80 -3.98
C GLU A 478 -11.61 33.80 -5.07
N LEU A 479 -10.90 32.69 -5.09
CA LEU A 479 -11.05 31.59 -6.02
C LEU A 479 -11.48 30.34 -5.26
N LYS A 480 -12.17 29.45 -5.94
CA LYS A 480 -12.61 28.17 -5.38
C LYS A 480 -12.61 27.10 -6.45
N TYR A 481 -12.76 25.87 -6.00
CA TYR A 481 -12.98 24.70 -6.84
C TYR A 481 -11.96 24.48 -7.95
N PRO A 482 -10.65 24.50 -7.64
CA PRO A 482 -9.64 24.20 -8.65
C PRO A 482 -9.75 22.73 -9.08
N LEU A 483 -9.80 22.53 -10.38
CA LEU A 483 -9.71 21.24 -11.06
C LEU A 483 -8.48 21.27 -11.97
N HIS A 484 -7.68 20.22 -11.92
CA HIS A 484 -6.57 20.01 -12.84
C HIS A 484 -6.44 18.52 -13.19
N PHE A 485 -6.65 18.20 -14.47
CA PHE A 485 -6.27 16.91 -15.07
C PHE A 485 -4.93 17.05 -15.77
N SER A 486 -4.04 16.07 -15.58
CA SER A 486 -2.78 16.02 -16.32
C SER A 486 -3.03 16.06 -17.83
N ASP A 487 -2.19 16.81 -18.55
CA ASP A 487 -2.26 16.87 -20.01
C ASP A 487 -1.34 15.86 -20.71
N SER A 488 -0.85 14.88 -19.96
CA SER A 488 0.01 13.78 -20.40
C SER A 488 -0.59 12.44 -19.92
N PRO A 489 -1.71 11.99 -20.53
CA PRO A 489 -2.36 10.76 -20.07
C PRO A 489 -1.52 9.51 -20.34
N LEU A 490 -1.76 8.50 -19.53
CA LEU A 490 -1.33 7.13 -19.77
C LEU A 490 -2.24 6.50 -20.84
N GLU A 491 -1.63 5.94 -21.87
CA GLU A 491 -2.30 5.21 -22.94
C GLU A 491 -2.10 3.71 -22.73
N ILE A 492 -3.21 2.96 -22.75
CA ILE A 492 -3.23 1.50 -22.65
C ILE A 492 -4.06 0.96 -23.81
N ASP A 493 -3.41 0.31 -24.75
CA ASP A 493 -3.99 -0.15 -26.01
C ASP A 493 -4.26 -1.66 -26.01
N ILE A 494 -5.26 -2.07 -26.79
CA ILE A 494 -5.56 -3.48 -27.00
C ILE A 494 -4.33 -4.18 -27.57
N GLY A 495 -3.89 -5.24 -26.88
CA GLY A 495 -2.73 -6.02 -27.26
C GLY A 495 -1.46 -5.70 -26.49
N ASP A 496 -1.42 -4.60 -25.72
CA ASP A 496 -0.33 -4.29 -24.82
C ASP A 496 -0.13 -5.42 -23.81
N GLU A 497 1.15 -5.70 -23.50
CA GLU A 497 1.53 -6.69 -22.50
C GLU A 497 2.12 -5.97 -21.29
N ILE A 498 1.56 -6.24 -20.11
CA ILE A 498 1.92 -5.62 -18.84
C ILE A 498 2.15 -6.76 -17.85
N GLY A 499 3.40 -6.98 -17.46
CA GLY A 499 3.81 -8.21 -16.76
C GLY A 499 3.36 -9.48 -17.49
N GLU A 500 2.61 -10.33 -16.78
CA GLU A 500 2.03 -11.57 -17.31
C GLU A 500 0.68 -11.37 -18.02
N LEU A 501 0.11 -10.17 -17.96
CA LEU A 501 -1.19 -9.88 -18.53
C LEU A 501 -1.09 -9.26 -19.93
N LYS A 502 -2.18 -9.40 -20.69
CA LYS A 502 -2.38 -8.78 -21.99
C LYS A 502 -3.72 -8.06 -22.04
N VAL A 503 -3.74 -6.84 -22.55
CA VAL A 503 -4.96 -6.04 -22.71
C VAL A 503 -5.85 -6.65 -23.78
N THR A 504 -7.09 -6.94 -23.43
CA THR A 504 -8.11 -7.50 -24.33
C THR A 504 -9.22 -6.50 -24.67
N HIS A 505 -9.50 -5.55 -23.77
CA HIS A 505 -10.49 -4.47 -23.95
C HIS A 505 -10.00 -3.20 -23.29
N ASN A 506 -10.28 -2.03 -23.88
CA ASN A 506 -9.86 -0.73 -23.33
C ASN A 506 -10.87 0.43 -23.59
N ASP A 507 -12.09 0.13 -24.04
CA ASP A 507 -13.08 1.16 -24.38
C ASP A 507 -14.03 1.44 -23.19
N GLU A 508 -15.15 0.74 -23.08
CA GLU A 508 -16.09 0.88 -21.95
C GLU A 508 -15.50 0.41 -20.60
N LYS A 509 -14.53 -0.50 -20.66
CA LYS A 509 -13.77 -1.02 -19.52
C LYS A 509 -12.37 -1.39 -19.95
N LEU A 510 -11.45 -1.42 -19.00
CA LEU A 510 -10.13 -1.97 -19.19
C LEU A 510 -10.13 -3.42 -18.68
N ARG A 511 -9.79 -4.37 -19.55
CA ARG A 511 -9.70 -5.79 -19.22
C ARG A 511 -8.36 -6.35 -19.67
N LEU A 512 -7.65 -6.97 -18.74
CA LEU A 512 -6.40 -7.65 -18.96
C LEU A 512 -6.51 -9.11 -18.53
N GLU A 513 -5.90 -10.01 -19.31
CA GLU A 513 -5.92 -11.45 -19.06
C GLU A 513 -4.51 -12.03 -19.14
N ASN A 514 -4.19 -13.03 -18.34
CA ASN A 514 -2.88 -13.68 -18.41
C ASN A 514 -2.64 -14.27 -19.81
N LYS A 515 -1.53 -13.89 -20.42
CA LYS A 515 -1.23 -14.18 -21.84
C LYS A 515 -0.91 -15.66 -22.11
N ARG A 516 -0.58 -16.40 -21.05
CA ARG A 516 -0.17 -17.81 -21.06
C ARG A 516 -0.55 -18.49 -19.74
N LYS A 517 -0.43 -19.82 -19.71
CA LYS A 517 -0.51 -20.61 -18.48
C LYS A 517 0.54 -20.13 -17.48
N LEU A 518 0.15 -19.93 -16.22
CA LEU A 518 1.04 -19.51 -15.13
C LEU A 518 1.26 -20.67 -14.16
N HIS A 519 2.53 -20.89 -13.80
CA HIS A 519 2.92 -21.83 -12.77
C HIS A 519 2.92 -21.13 -11.41
N LEU A 520 2.19 -21.70 -10.45
CA LEU A 520 2.09 -21.12 -9.10
C LEU A 520 3.25 -21.63 -8.24
N ASP A 521 4.41 -20.96 -8.32
CA ASP A 521 5.55 -21.25 -7.44
C ASP A 521 6.22 -19.98 -6.94
N GLY A 522 6.40 -19.88 -5.62
CA GLY A 522 7.04 -18.79 -4.91
C GLY A 522 6.40 -17.41 -5.10
N LYS A 523 6.60 -16.82 -6.28
CA LYS A 523 6.17 -15.48 -6.65
C LYS A 523 5.90 -15.41 -8.16
N VAL A 524 4.74 -14.90 -8.54
CA VAL A 524 4.35 -14.68 -9.93
C VAL A 524 4.14 -13.19 -10.14
N GLU A 525 4.80 -12.61 -11.14
CA GLU A 525 4.55 -11.24 -11.56
C GLU A 525 3.17 -11.14 -12.22
N ILE A 526 2.37 -10.15 -11.87
CA ILE A 526 1.08 -9.89 -12.52
C ILE A 526 1.24 -8.68 -13.44
N THR A 527 1.67 -7.56 -12.86
CA THR A 527 2.07 -6.32 -13.54
C THR A 527 3.41 -5.86 -12.97
N ASP A 528 3.92 -4.73 -13.45
CA ASP A 528 5.19 -4.16 -12.98
C ASP A 528 5.20 -3.89 -11.45
N ASP A 529 4.07 -3.47 -10.88
CA ASP A 529 3.95 -3.18 -9.45
C ASP A 529 3.20 -4.25 -8.64
N MET A 530 2.44 -5.13 -9.31
CA MET A 530 1.59 -6.13 -8.65
C MET A 530 2.09 -7.55 -8.84
N TRP A 531 2.10 -8.32 -7.76
CA TRP A 531 2.61 -9.68 -7.75
C TRP A 531 1.68 -10.63 -6.98
N LEU A 532 1.65 -11.90 -7.36
CA LEU A 532 1.00 -12.98 -6.63
C LEU A 532 2.05 -13.74 -5.83
N ARG A 533 1.92 -13.80 -4.50
CA ARG A 533 2.74 -14.66 -3.66
C ARG A 533 2.12 -16.05 -3.56
N VAL A 534 2.95 -17.09 -3.64
CA VAL A 534 2.54 -18.50 -3.51
C VAL A 534 3.25 -19.16 -2.34
N LEU A 535 2.48 -19.64 -1.36
CA LEU A 535 2.97 -20.42 -0.23
C LEU A 535 2.84 -21.90 -0.56
N SER A 536 3.79 -22.43 -1.33
CA SER A 536 3.70 -23.79 -1.92
C SER A 536 3.44 -24.88 -0.87
N SER A 537 3.99 -24.76 0.34
CA SER A 537 3.78 -25.76 1.42
C SER A 537 2.31 -25.89 1.89
N LYS A 538 1.53 -24.81 1.81
CA LYS A 538 0.13 -24.78 2.23
C LYS A 538 -0.84 -24.62 1.06
N PHE A 539 -0.33 -24.24 -0.10
CA PHE A 539 -1.07 -23.77 -1.26
C PHE A 539 -1.99 -22.61 -0.87
N ILE A 540 -1.38 -21.53 -0.40
CA ILE A 540 -2.05 -20.25 -0.10
C ILE A 540 -1.49 -19.20 -1.05
N LEU A 541 -2.36 -18.37 -1.59
CA LEU A 541 -2.08 -17.33 -2.58
C LEU A 541 -2.53 -15.98 -2.04
N TYR A 542 -1.81 -14.91 -2.32
CA TYR A 542 -2.34 -13.54 -2.15
C TYR A 542 -1.63 -12.58 -3.09
N PRO A 543 -2.34 -11.59 -3.66
CA PRO A 543 -1.71 -10.51 -4.39
C PRO A 543 -1.09 -9.53 -3.42
N TYR A 544 -0.14 -8.75 -3.91
CA TYR A 544 0.36 -7.59 -3.21
C TYR A 544 0.90 -6.55 -4.19
N ILE A 545 0.92 -5.28 -3.77
CA ILE A 545 1.58 -4.18 -4.48
C ILE A 545 2.68 -3.62 -3.57
N SER A 546 3.90 -3.49 -4.11
CA SER A 546 4.99 -2.82 -3.40
C SER A 546 4.86 -1.31 -3.57
N ARG A 547 4.73 -0.56 -2.47
CA ARG A 547 4.67 0.91 -2.47
C ARG A 547 6.01 1.48 -1.96
N VAL A 548 6.46 2.60 -2.51
CA VAL A 548 7.74 3.26 -2.13
C VAL A 548 7.50 4.75 -1.85
N GLU A 549 8.04 5.26 -0.76
CA GLU A 549 8.04 6.69 -0.45
C GLU A 549 9.19 7.41 -1.17
N CYS A 550 8.90 8.47 -1.91
CA CYS A 550 9.92 9.23 -2.63
C CYS A 550 10.43 10.40 -1.77
N GLY A 551 11.51 10.19 -1.03
CA GLY A 551 12.33 11.25 -0.43
C GLY A 551 13.59 11.48 -1.27
N GLU A 552 14.16 12.70 -1.23
CA GLU A 552 15.52 12.93 -1.74
C GLU A 552 16.44 11.82 -1.21
N LEU A 553 17.17 11.15 -2.12
CA LEU A 553 18.24 10.21 -1.79
C LEU A 553 19.38 10.97 -1.09
N ILE A 554 19.17 11.39 0.15
CA ILE A 554 20.25 11.68 1.07
C ILE A 554 20.75 10.31 1.53
N ILE A 555 21.80 9.84 0.87
CA ILE A 555 22.59 8.71 1.33
C ILE A 555 23.29 9.16 2.62
N HIS A 556 22.59 9.06 3.74
CA HIS A 556 23.24 8.91 5.03
C HIS A 556 23.29 7.42 5.33
N GLU A 557 24.52 6.88 5.41
CA GLU A 557 24.81 5.61 6.08
C GLU A 557 24.38 5.73 7.54
N GLN A 558 23.10 5.49 7.80
CA GLN A 558 22.59 5.20 9.13
C GLN A 558 21.98 3.80 9.07
N SER A 559 22.43 2.97 10.01
CA SER A 559 22.00 1.59 10.21
C SER A 559 20.48 1.53 10.31
N LEU A 560 19.84 1.05 9.24
CA LEU A 560 18.43 0.69 9.23
C LEU A 560 18.16 -0.37 10.31
N PRO A 561 16.99 -0.34 10.99
CA PRO A 561 16.57 -1.44 11.84
C PRO A 561 16.52 -2.73 11.00
N VAL A 562 17.06 -3.82 11.57
CA VAL A 562 17.12 -5.14 10.94
C VAL A 562 15.71 -5.74 10.87
N ILE A 563 14.92 -5.30 9.89
CA ILE A 563 14.03 -6.19 9.15
C ILE A 563 14.94 -6.87 8.13
N THR A 564 14.85 -8.19 7.98
CA THR A 564 15.81 -8.91 7.17
C THR A 564 15.77 -8.39 5.73
N LEU A 565 16.91 -7.94 5.22
CA LEU A 565 17.10 -7.61 3.80
C LEU A 565 16.76 -8.81 2.89
N GLU A 566 16.67 -10.02 3.45
CA GLU A 566 16.17 -11.24 2.80
C GLU A 566 14.64 -11.30 2.68
N GLU A 567 13.85 -10.77 3.62
CA GLU A 567 12.40 -10.58 3.44
C GLU A 567 12.11 -9.45 2.42
N TYR A 568 13.04 -8.52 2.24
CA TYR A 568 12.99 -7.42 1.27
C TYR A 568 13.53 -7.79 -0.14
N LEU A 569 14.46 -8.75 -0.28
CA LEU A 569 15.17 -9.04 -1.54
C LEU A 569 15.23 -10.52 -1.97
N MET A 570 14.51 -11.47 -1.35
CA MET A 570 14.41 -12.85 -1.90
C MET A 570 13.42 -12.96 -3.08
N GLY A 571 13.47 -11.98 -3.98
CA GLY A 571 13.23 -12.14 -5.40
C GLY A 571 14.57 -11.99 -6.13
N ALA A 572 15.39 -13.04 -6.08
CA ALA A 572 16.43 -13.33 -7.06
C ALA A 572 16.31 -14.81 -7.44
#